data_AF-A2CER2-F1
#
_entry.id   AF-A2CER2-F1
#
_cell.length_a   1.000
_cell.length_b   1.000
_cell.length_c   1.000
_cell.angle_alpha   90.00
_cell.angle_beta   90.00
_cell.angle_gamma   90.00
#
_symmetry.space_group_name_H-M   'P 1'
#
loop_
_entity.id
_entity.type
_entity.pdbx_description
1 polymer ?
#
loop_
_entity_poly.entity_id
_entity_poly.type
_entity_poly.pdbx_seq_one_letter_code
_entity_poly.pdbx_strand_id
1 'polypeptide(L)'
;MPPKRIAKRRSPPEDAIPKSKKVKVSHRSHNTEPGLVLTLGQGDVGQLGLGESVLERKKPALVPLLQDVVQAEAGGMHTVCLSQSGQVYSFGCNDEGALGRDTSVEGSEMVPGKVE
;
A
#
# COMPACT_ATOMS: atom_id res chain seq x y z
N MET A 1 -39.12 26.49 49.35
CA MET A 1 -37.76 25.93 49.21
C MET A 1 -37.50 25.65 47.73
N PRO A 2 -36.42 26.14 47.10
CA PRO A 2 -36.08 25.76 45.73
C PRO A 2 -35.25 24.46 45.71
N PRO A 3 -35.38 23.61 44.67
CA PRO A 3 -34.66 22.34 44.58
C PRO A 3 -33.18 22.55 44.21
N LYS A 4 -32.26 21.88 44.93
CA LYS A 4 -30.82 21.89 44.65
C LYS A 4 -30.51 21.10 43.37
N ARG A 5 -29.85 21.75 42.40
CA ARG A 5 -29.31 21.12 41.19
C ARG A 5 -28.05 20.32 41.53
N ILE A 6 -27.99 19.04 41.16
CA ILE A 6 -26.79 18.20 41.26
C ILE A 6 -25.89 18.49 40.05
N ALA A 7 -24.64 18.88 40.30
CA ALA A 7 -23.65 19.11 39.25
C ALA A 7 -23.21 17.77 38.65
N LYS A 8 -23.22 17.65 37.30
CA LYS A 8 -22.68 16.49 36.59
C LYS A 8 -21.18 16.37 36.87
N ARG A 9 -20.75 15.18 37.32
CA ARG A 9 -19.35 14.85 37.58
C ARG A 9 -18.58 14.86 36.26
N ARG A 10 -17.49 15.63 36.18
CA ARG A 10 -16.55 15.64 35.03
C ARG A 10 -15.95 14.23 34.90
N SER A 11 -15.88 13.69 33.68
CA SER A 11 -15.19 12.42 33.43
C SER A 11 -13.72 12.52 33.84
N PRO A 12 -13.12 11.44 34.37
CA PRO A 12 -11.68 11.42 34.64
C PRO A 12 -10.91 11.62 33.33
N PRO A 13 -9.69 12.22 33.39
CA PRO A 13 -8.85 12.36 32.21
C PRO A 13 -8.56 10.96 31.67
N GLU A 14 -8.90 10.72 30.39
CA GLU A 14 -8.42 9.55 29.65
C GLU A 14 -6.89 9.53 29.72
N ASP A 15 -6.31 8.34 29.89
CA ASP A 15 -4.86 8.12 29.87
C ASP A 15 -4.29 8.58 28.51
N ALA A 16 -3.96 9.86 28.42
CA ALA A 16 -3.43 10.46 27.23
C ALA A 16 -2.03 9.89 26.99
N ILE A 17 -1.93 8.97 26.02
CA ILE A 17 -0.65 8.48 25.49
C ILE A 17 0.22 9.71 25.22
N PRO A 18 1.42 9.82 25.83
CA PRO A 18 2.24 11.01 25.68
C PRO A 18 2.53 11.26 24.20
N LYS A 19 2.23 12.47 23.73
CA LYS A 19 2.41 12.88 22.34
C LYS A 19 3.90 12.80 21.98
N SER A 20 4.32 11.67 21.43
CA SER A 20 5.69 11.44 20.99
C SER A 20 6.06 12.40 19.85
N LYS A 21 7.27 12.97 19.88
CA LYS A 21 7.79 13.79 18.78
C LYS A 21 7.83 12.95 17.50
N LYS A 22 7.26 13.48 16.40
CA LYS A 22 7.38 12.87 15.06
C LYS A 22 8.79 13.14 14.52
N VAL A 23 9.67 12.14 14.57
CA VAL A 23 11.02 12.20 14.02
C VAL A 23 11.01 11.57 12.63
N LYS A 24 11.59 12.25 11.63
CA LYS A 24 11.81 11.66 10.30
C LYS A 24 12.95 10.65 10.42
N VAL A 25 12.70 9.42 10.01
CA VAL A 25 13.71 8.34 10.02
C VAL A 25 14.50 8.33 8.71
N SER A 26 15.79 8.02 8.81
CA SER A 26 16.66 7.82 7.65
C SER A 26 17.60 6.66 7.93
N HIS A 27 17.77 5.78 6.96
CA HIS A 27 18.58 4.56 7.05
C HIS A 27 19.18 4.25 5.69
N ARG A 28 20.32 3.56 5.67
CA ARG A 28 21.04 3.21 4.43
C ARG A 28 20.27 2.26 3.53
N SER A 29 19.24 1.59 4.05
CA SER A 29 18.36 0.70 3.27
C SER A 29 17.23 1.43 2.56
N HIS A 30 17.03 2.73 2.77
CA HIS A 30 15.98 3.45 2.07
C HIS A 30 16.47 3.85 0.68
N ASN A 31 15.82 3.31 -0.35
CA ASN A 31 16.10 3.71 -1.73
C ASN A 31 15.53 5.10 -2.01
N THR A 32 16.29 5.91 -2.75
CA THR A 32 15.91 7.28 -3.13
C THR A 32 15.96 7.55 -4.63
N GLU A 33 16.66 6.71 -5.38
CA GLU A 33 16.83 6.85 -6.82
C GLU A 33 15.54 6.40 -7.54
N PRO A 34 14.92 7.25 -8.39
CA PRO A 34 13.75 6.88 -9.16
C PRO A 34 14.10 5.91 -10.29
N GLY A 35 13.16 5.02 -10.61
CA GLY A 35 13.30 4.06 -11.69
C GLY A 35 11.97 3.50 -12.20
N LEU A 36 12.11 2.57 -13.15
CA LEU A 36 11.01 1.85 -13.79
C LEU A 36 10.88 0.44 -13.21
N VAL A 37 9.66 -0.09 -13.21
CA VAL A 37 9.37 -1.46 -12.74
C VAL A 37 9.25 -2.41 -13.94
N LEU A 38 10.05 -3.48 -13.90
CA LEU A 38 9.99 -4.57 -14.87
C LEU A 38 9.56 -5.86 -14.17
N THR A 39 8.65 -6.62 -14.78
CA THR A 39 8.21 -7.93 -14.28
C THR A 39 8.46 -9.02 -15.32
N LEU A 40 8.70 -10.24 -14.85
CA LEU A 40 8.86 -11.46 -15.66
C LEU A 40 8.48 -12.69 -14.82
N GLY A 41 8.25 -13.82 -15.48
CA GLY A 41 7.81 -15.06 -14.87
C GLY A 41 6.32 -15.31 -15.07
N GLN A 42 5.71 -15.97 -14.08
CA GLN A 42 4.31 -16.37 -14.08
C GLN A 42 3.42 -15.22 -13.58
N GLY A 43 2.21 -15.12 -14.15
CA GLY A 43 1.27 -14.01 -13.93
C GLY A 43 -0.17 -14.45 -13.69
N ASP A 44 -0.40 -15.72 -13.33
CA ASP A 44 -1.73 -16.34 -13.24
C ASP A 44 -2.71 -15.58 -12.35
N VAL A 45 -2.21 -14.91 -11.30
CA VAL A 45 -3.03 -14.15 -10.35
C VAL A 45 -2.77 -12.65 -10.45
N GLY A 46 -2.23 -12.19 -11.57
CA GLY A 46 -2.00 -10.76 -11.83
C GLY A 46 -0.71 -10.19 -11.23
N GLN A 47 0.17 -11.02 -10.65
CA GLN A 47 1.40 -10.56 -9.98
C GLN A 47 2.43 -9.90 -10.91
N LEU A 48 2.21 -9.97 -12.23
CA LEU A 48 2.98 -9.23 -13.22
C LEU A 48 2.52 -7.77 -13.39
N GLY A 49 1.25 -7.45 -13.08
CA GLY A 49 0.70 -6.10 -13.21
C GLY A 49 0.58 -5.63 -14.67
N LEU A 50 0.41 -6.56 -15.61
CA LEU A 50 0.39 -6.28 -17.06
C LEU A 50 -1.01 -6.42 -17.67
N GLY A 51 -2.04 -6.56 -16.84
CA GLY A 51 -3.43 -6.78 -17.25
C GLY A 51 -3.79 -8.26 -17.36
N GLU A 52 -5.10 -8.53 -17.46
CA GLU A 52 -5.70 -9.86 -17.38
C GLU A 52 -5.23 -10.83 -18.48
N SER A 53 -4.93 -10.31 -19.67
CA SER A 53 -4.51 -11.15 -20.81
C SER A 53 -3.07 -11.65 -20.71
N VAL A 54 -2.29 -11.23 -19.72
CA VAL A 54 -0.85 -11.52 -19.62
C VAL A 54 -0.57 -12.49 -18.49
N LEU A 55 -0.56 -13.79 -18.82
CA LEU A 55 -0.35 -14.87 -17.87
C LEU A 55 1.13 -15.27 -17.70
N GLU A 56 2.01 -14.91 -18.63
CA GLU A 56 3.44 -15.25 -18.56
C GLU A 56 4.29 -14.20 -19.29
N ARG A 57 5.49 -13.91 -18.75
CA ARG A 57 6.54 -13.15 -19.44
C ARG A 57 7.89 -13.81 -19.28
N LYS A 58 8.46 -14.32 -20.39
CA LYS A 58 9.80 -14.95 -20.39
C LYS A 58 10.97 -13.96 -20.35
N LYS A 59 10.69 -12.67 -20.52
CA LYS A 59 11.66 -11.58 -20.51
C LYS A 59 11.08 -10.40 -19.73
N PRO A 60 11.94 -9.55 -19.14
CA PRO A 60 11.50 -8.33 -18.48
C PRO A 60 10.53 -7.52 -19.35
N ALA A 61 9.38 -7.17 -18.79
CA ALA A 61 8.36 -6.35 -19.42
C ALA A 61 8.03 -5.15 -18.52
N LEU A 62 7.87 -3.97 -19.13
CA LEU A 62 7.54 -2.74 -18.42
C LEU A 62 6.13 -2.78 -17.85
N VAL A 63 6.04 -2.57 -16.55
CA VAL A 63 4.77 -2.38 -15.85
C VAL A 63 4.30 -0.94 -16.06
N PRO A 64 3.04 -0.71 -16.51
CA PRO A 64 2.53 0.62 -16.80
C PRO A 64 2.16 1.40 -15.52
N LEU A 65 3.18 1.84 -14.78
CA LEU A 65 3.03 2.74 -13.63
C LEU A 65 3.17 4.20 -14.08
N LEU A 66 2.28 5.07 -13.57
CA LEU A 66 2.25 6.49 -13.93
C LEU A 66 3.24 7.36 -13.14
N GLN A 67 3.98 6.78 -12.20
CA GLN A 67 4.92 7.49 -11.33
C GLN A 67 6.25 6.76 -11.27
N ASP A 68 7.31 7.53 -11.02
CA ASP A 68 8.62 6.99 -10.74
C ASP A 68 8.59 6.18 -9.44
N VAL A 69 9.20 4.99 -9.49
CA VAL A 69 9.25 4.05 -8.37
C VAL A 69 10.65 4.09 -7.77
N VAL A 70 10.73 4.26 -6.45
CA VAL A 70 12.00 4.24 -5.71
C VAL A 70 12.31 2.87 -5.14
N GLN A 71 11.29 2.05 -4.92
CA GLN A 71 11.45 0.69 -4.40
C GLN A 71 10.34 -0.22 -4.94
N ALA A 72 10.71 -1.43 -5.37
CA ALA A 72 9.78 -2.46 -5.79
C ALA A 72 10.16 -3.77 -5.10
N GLU A 73 9.17 -4.43 -4.50
CA GLU A 73 9.34 -5.66 -3.75
C GLU A 73 8.36 -6.71 -4.28
N ALA A 74 8.88 -7.92 -4.55
CA ALA A 74 8.07 -9.07 -4.93
C ALA A 74 7.74 -9.90 -3.68
N GLY A 75 6.45 -10.05 -3.38
CA GLY A 75 5.94 -11.00 -2.40
C GLY A 75 5.84 -12.41 -2.98
N GLY A 76 5.06 -13.28 -2.33
CA GLY A 76 4.84 -14.63 -2.83
C GLY A 76 4.04 -14.66 -4.13
N MET A 77 2.86 -14.04 -4.13
CA MET A 77 1.91 -14.00 -5.25
C MET A 77 1.39 -12.58 -5.52
N HIS A 78 2.11 -11.56 -5.04
CA HIS A 78 1.78 -10.16 -5.23
C HIS A 78 3.06 -9.32 -5.32
N THR A 79 2.95 -8.11 -5.81
CA THR A 79 4.05 -7.16 -5.97
C THR A 79 3.64 -5.82 -5.39
N VAL A 80 4.57 -5.15 -4.69
CA VAL A 80 4.36 -3.83 -4.07
C VAL A 80 5.42 -2.86 -4.58
N CYS A 81 5.00 -1.66 -4.95
CA CYS A 81 5.85 -0.60 -5.46
C CYS A 81 5.64 0.67 -4.62
N LEU A 82 6.74 1.31 -4.21
CA LEU A 82 6.76 2.61 -3.54
C LEU A 82 7.17 3.68 -4.55
N SER A 83 6.28 4.63 -4.81
CA SER A 83 6.57 5.77 -5.67
C SER A 83 7.43 6.81 -4.97
N GLN A 84 8.09 7.65 -5.77
CA GLN A 84 8.87 8.79 -5.26
C GLN A 84 8.01 9.79 -4.48
N SER A 85 6.70 9.87 -4.75
CA SER A 85 5.77 10.72 -4.01
C SER A 85 5.33 10.13 -2.66
N GLY A 86 5.81 8.92 -2.33
CA GLY A 86 5.46 8.19 -1.12
C GLY A 86 4.13 7.43 -1.21
N GLN A 87 3.58 7.27 -2.42
CA GLN A 87 2.37 6.48 -2.66
C GLN A 87 2.75 5.02 -2.87
N VAL A 88 1.93 4.12 -2.35
CA VAL A 88 2.12 2.67 -2.50
C VAL A 88 1.18 2.17 -3.59
N TYR A 89 1.71 1.33 -4.46
CA TYR A 89 0.96 0.62 -5.50
C TYR A 89 1.13 -0.88 -5.31
N SER A 90 0.07 -1.64 -5.52
CA SER A 90 0.05 -3.08 -5.33
C SER A 90 -0.72 -3.78 -6.45
N PHE A 91 -0.31 -5.00 -6.81
CA PHE A 91 -0.97 -5.87 -7.79
C PHE A 91 -0.63 -7.35 -7.54
N GLY A 92 -1.51 -8.26 -7.95
CA GLY A 92 -1.40 -9.70 -7.74
C GLY A 92 -2.54 -10.28 -6.89
N CYS A 93 -2.30 -11.42 -6.24
CA CYS A 93 -3.29 -12.09 -5.41
C CYS A 93 -3.71 -11.22 -4.21
N ASN A 94 -5.02 -11.07 -4.03
CA ASN A 94 -5.62 -10.34 -2.92
C ASN A 94 -6.50 -11.20 -1.99
N ASP A 95 -6.41 -12.53 -2.06
CA ASP A 95 -7.26 -13.45 -1.28
C ASP A 95 -7.13 -13.21 0.24
N GLU A 96 -5.92 -12.85 0.68
CA GLU A 96 -5.58 -12.54 2.09
C GLU A 96 -5.54 -11.02 2.37
N GLY A 97 -6.03 -10.19 1.45
CA GLY A 97 -5.97 -8.72 1.57
C GLY A 97 -4.57 -8.13 1.40
N ALA A 98 -3.63 -8.87 0.79
CA ALA A 98 -2.23 -8.48 0.65
C ALA A 98 -2.03 -7.17 -0.15
N LEU A 99 -2.96 -6.83 -1.03
CA LEU A 99 -2.88 -5.58 -1.81
C LEU A 99 -3.29 -4.35 -1.00
N GLY A 100 -4.03 -4.51 0.11
CA GLY A 100 -4.45 -3.41 0.97
C GLY A 100 -5.39 -2.40 0.32
N ARG A 101 -6.03 -2.77 -0.80
CA ARG A 101 -6.95 -1.92 -1.57
C ARG A 101 -8.17 -2.72 -2.02
N ASP A 102 -9.21 -2.02 -2.44
CA ASP A 102 -10.38 -2.65 -3.02
C ASP A 102 -10.02 -3.31 -4.37
N THR A 103 -10.41 -4.57 -4.51
CA THR A 103 -10.31 -5.37 -5.74
C THR A 103 -11.65 -5.99 -6.12
N SER A 104 -12.77 -5.39 -5.70
CA SER A 104 -14.11 -5.89 -6.01
C SER A 104 -14.44 -5.81 -7.51
N VAL A 105 -13.74 -4.95 -8.25
CA VAL A 105 -13.81 -4.89 -9.71
C VAL A 105 -12.93 -5.99 -10.28
N GLU A 106 -13.52 -6.87 -11.09
CA GLU A 106 -12.81 -7.96 -11.77
C GLU A 106 -11.60 -7.42 -12.55
N GLY A 107 -10.44 -8.05 -12.34
CA GLY A 107 -9.19 -7.71 -13.03
C GLY A 107 -8.45 -6.50 -12.47
N SER A 108 -9.02 -5.78 -11.51
CA SER A 108 -8.37 -4.63 -10.85
C SER A 108 -7.12 -5.02 -10.06
N GLU A 109 -7.00 -6.28 -9.66
CA GLU A 109 -5.83 -6.88 -9.03
C GLU A 109 -4.71 -7.18 -10.03
N MET A 110 -5.02 -7.32 -11.33
CA MET A 110 -4.09 -7.67 -12.40
C MET A 110 -3.37 -6.45 -13.01
N VAL A 111 -3.69 -5.26 -12.50
CA VAL A 111 -3.04 -4.00 -12.84
C VAL A 111 -2.59 -3.27 -11.57
N PRO A 112 -1.53 -2.44 -11.64
CA PRO A 112 -1.08 -1.67 -10.49
C PRO A 112 -2.16 -0.70 -10.02
N GLY A 113 -2.63 -0.89 -8.79
CA GLY A 113 -3.60 -0.01 -8.14
C GLY A 113 -2.97 0.68 -6.94
N LYS A 114 -3.37 1.92 -6.69
CA LYS A 114 -2.93 2.68 -5.51
C LYS A 114 -3.57 2.10 -4.24
N VAL A 115 -2.79 2.00 -3.17
CA VAL A 115 -3.25 1.66 -1.82
C VAL A 115 -3.73 2.93 -1.12
N GLU A 116 -4.95 2.94 -0.57
CA GLU A 116 -5.57 4.08 0.13
C GLU A 116 -5.70 3.89 1.63
#